data_AF-A0A2V8KTY0-F1
#
_entry.id   AF-A0A2V8KTY0-F1
#
_cell.length_a   1.000
_cell.length_b   1.000
_cell.length_c   1.000
_cell.angle_alpha   90.00
_cell.angle_beta   90.00
_cell.angle_gamma   90.00
#
_symmetry.space_group_name_H-M   'P 1'
#
loop_
_entity.id
_entity.type
_entity.pdbx_description
1 polymer ?
#
loop_
_entity_poly.entity_id
_entity_poly.type
_entity_poly.pdbx_seq_one_letter_code
_entity_poly.pdbx_strand_id
1 'polypeptide(L)'
;MHDKPGGSSLSTEVTTAAAPVERRAELSLRGHLGRALSVVVPVLIWFAPLDIEATTKHGLAITSFMILAWITEALDHSVAGLIGCYLYWALKVVPFDIAFTGFANDTAWFLFGAALFGAMATKSGLARRMAFAVIERVGNTYSRVLLGLIITDFLLTFLIPSGIARVVIMAAIALGLMDAFGAGPGSNIGRGMFLIITYAAGIFDKMIIAGAASITARGGIEKFGGVEVLWSRWFFAYLPCDVITILIAWWLTLWLYPPEQSGLSREAGYIGAELRKMGSWTFMEKRTALLMSGAVLLWLTDFVHHVSPSVIGLGVGLLAVVPGIGVLNVEDLKRVNYLPVFFVGSAISMGEVLVRTKGLDVLTKVMFAWMEPLLTNIWSSTFVLYWTGFIYHLFLASEISMLGTSIPLLMNFAKARGLDPLALGMVWTFASAGKIFAYQSSVLLVGYSYGYFQGKDLFRLGLWLTAVESLLLLLLVPLYWPLLGI
;
A
#
# COMPACT_ATOMS: atom_id res chain seq x y z
N MET A 1 14.71 -40.10 49.73
CA MET A 1 15.64 -39.88 48.60
C MET A 1 14.81 -39.71 47.33
N HIS A 2 14.75 -38.46 46.89
CA HIS A 2 14.36 -37.89 45.59
C HIS A 2 13.14 -38.36 44.76
N ASP A 3 12.16 -37.44 44.75
CA ASP A 3 11.23 -37.05 43.68
C ASP A 3 11.87 -36.75 42.31
N LYS A 4 11.17 -37.06 41.21
CA LYS A 4 10.44 -36.10 40.34
C LYS A 4 9.99 -36.73 38.99
N PRO A 5 8.81 -36.38 38.45
CA PRO A 5 8.37 -36.76 37.11
C PRO A 5 8.87 -35.74 36.05
N GLY A 6 9.31 -36.24 34.90
CA GLY A 6 9.90 -35.49 33.80
C GLY A 6 8.91 -34.55 33.11
N GLY A 7 9.22 -33.25 33.15
CA GLY A 7 8.50 -32.20 32.46
C GLY A 7 8.83 -32.13 30.97
N SER A 8 7.81 -31.73 30.22
CA SER A 8 7.83 -31.36 28.82
C SER A 8 8.87 -30.27 28.49
N SER A 9 9.77 -30.55 27.55
CA SER A 9 10.49 -29.52 26.79
C SER A 9 9.99 -29.56 25.34
N LEU A 10 8.84 -28.93 25.09
CA LEU A 10 8.50 -28.49 23.74
C LEU A 10 9.40 -27.28 23.47
N SER A 11 10.51 -27.58 22.82
CA SER A 11 11.48 -26.61 22.33
C SER A 11 10.79 -25.60 21.42
N THR A 12 10.90 -24.33 21.81
CA THR A 12 10.61 -23.13 21.04
C THR A 12 11.48 -23.07 19.79
N GLU A 13 11.03 -23.72 18.72
CA GLU A 13 11.39 -23.38 17.35
C GLU A 13 10.21 -22.63 16.73
N VAL A 14 10.14 -21.32 16.97
CA VAL A 14 9.42 -20.41 16.06
C VAL A 14 10.38 -20.13 14.91
N THR A 15 10.55 -21.13 14.05
CA THR A 15 11.35 -21.04 12.84
C THR A 15 10.49 -20.52 11.69
N THR A 16 11.07 -19.52 11.03
CA THR A 16 10.83 -19.11 9.65
C THR A 16 9.45 -18.54 9.35
N ALA A 17 9.45 -17.23 9.10
CA ALA A 17 8.53 -16.60 8.15
C ALA A 17 8.25 -17.60 7.02
N ALA A 18 6.98 -17.96 6.83
CA ALA A 18 6.58 -18.77 5.70
C ALA A 18 7.16 -18.10 4.47
N ALA A 19 8.17 -18.72 3.86
CA ALA A 19 8.55 -18.40 2.51
C ALA A 19 7.24 -18.44 1.71
N PRO A 20 6.96 -17.46 0.83
CA PRO A 20 5.82 -17.57 -0.05
C PRO A 20 5.96 -18.93 -0.70
N VAL A 21 4.92 -19.77 -0.59
CA VAL A 21 4.88 -21.01 -1.38
C VAL A 21 5.05 -20.55 -2.82
N GLU A 22 6.25 -20.71 -3.38
CA GLU A 22 6.51 -20.54 -4.80
C GLU A 22 5.71 -21.64 -5.49
N ARG A 23 4.42 -21.36 -5.67
CA ARG A 23 3.59 -22.12 -6.58
C ARG A 23 4.23 -21.87 -7.93
N ARG A 24 5.00 -22.85 -8.44
CA ARG A 24 5.36 -22.90 -9.87
C ARG A 24 4.06 -22.64 -10.61
N ALA A 25 3.94 -21.44 -11.17
CA ALA A 25 2.75 -21.08 -11.90
C ALA A 25 2.70 -22.04 -13.09
N GLU A 26 1.81 -23.03 -13.04
CA GLU A 26 1.37 -23.69 -14.26
C GLU A 26 0.89 -22.55 -15.17
N LEU A 27 1.64 -22.32 -16.25
CA LEU A 27 1.45 -21.16 -17.11
C LEU A 27 0.08 -21.31 -17.76
N SER A 28 -0.93 -20.62 -17.19
CA SER A 28 -2.23 -20.55 -17.83
C SER A 28 -2.08 -19.90 -19.21
N LEU A 29 -2.95 -20.23 -20.15
CA LEU A 29 -3.01 -19.63 -21.49
C LEU A 29 -2.93 -18.09 -21.47
N ARG A 30 -3.46 -17.46 -20.40
CA ARG A 30 -3.37 -16.01 -20.16
C ARG A 30 -1.95 -15.51 -19.95
N GLY A 31 -1.11 -16.27 -19.23
CA GLY A 31 0.29 -15.91 -18.98
C GLY A 31 1.15 -15.96 -20.25
N HIS A 32 0.89 -16.94 -21.13
CA HIS A 32 1.54 -17.01 -22.44
C HIS A 32 1.10 -15.88 -23.37
N LEU A 33 -0.20 -15.56 -23.40
CA LEU A 33 -0.73 -14.44 -24.17
C LEU A 33 -0.16 -13.11 -23.68
N GLY A 34 -0.10 -12.89 -22.36
CA GLY A 34 0.48 -11.67 -21.77
C GLY A 34 1.92 -11.44 -22.21
N ARG A 35 2.76 -12.49 -22.09
CA ARG A 35 4.16 -12.44 -22.56
C ARG A 35 4.27 -12.14 -24.05
N ALA A 36 3.43 -12.77 -24.88
CA ALA A 36 3.43 -12.51 -26.32
C ALA A 36 3.04 -11.06 -26.62
N LEU A 37 2.00 -10.53 -25.98
CA LEU A 37 1.56 -9.15 -26.14
C LEU A 37 2.63 -8.15 -25.70
N SER A 38 3.32 -8.40 -24.59
CA SER A 38 4.43 -7.58 -24.10
C SER A 38 5.59 -7.50 -25.09
N VAL A 39 5.71 -8.39 -26.08
CA VAL A 39 6.76 -8.30 -27.12
C VAL A 39 6.20 -7.78 -28.43
N VAL A 40 5.07 -8.33 -28.89
CA VAL A 40 4.49 -8.03 -30.20
C VAL A 40 4.05 -6.57 -30.29
N VAL A 41 3.33 -6.05 -29.29
CA VAL A 41 2.79 -4.68 -29.35
C VAL A 41 3.90 -3.62 -29.40
N PRO A 42 4.94 -3.65 -28.54
CA PRO A 42 6.08 -2.74 -28.65
C PRO A 42 6.77 -2.78 -30.01
N VAL A 43 6.98 -3.98 -30.56
CA VAL A 43 7.61 -4.16 -31.88
C VAL A 43 6.75 -3.53 -32.97
N LEU A 44 5.43 -3.75 -32.92
CA LEU A 44 4.51 -3.12 -33.87
C LEU A 44 4.53 -1.59 -33.75
N ILE A 45 4.50 -1.02 -32.55
CA ILE A 45 4.58 0.43 -32.34
C ILE A 45 5.92 0.98 -32.85
N TRP A 46 7.02 0.27 -32.58
CA TRP A 46 8.36 0.66 -33.01
C TRP A 46 8.46 0.82 -34.53
N PHE A 47 7.94 -0.17 -35.28
CA PHE A 47 7.98 -0.17 -36.74
C PHE A 47 6.74 0.47 -37.40
N ALA A 48 5.77 0.95 -36.62
CA ALA A 48 4.56 1.55 -37.17
C ALA A 48 4.89 2.80 -38.01
N PRO A 49 4.25 2.98 -39.18
CA PRO A 49 4.41 4.16 -40.02
C PRO A 49 3.54 5.31 -39.49
N LEU A 50 3.77 5.71 -38.23
CA LEU A 50 3.11 6.86 -37.60
C LEU A 50 3.89 8.14 -37.90
N ASP A 51 3.16 9.21 -38.23
CA ASP A 51 3.70 10.56 -38.46
C ASP A 51 3.96 11.29 -37.14
N ILE A 52 4.86 10.73 -36.32
CA ILE A 52 5.33 11.31 -35.06
C ILE A 52 6.85 11.17 -34.98
N GLU A 53 7.49 12.01 -34.16
CA GLU A 53 8.94 11.97 -33.96
C GLU A 53 9.41 10.57 -33.55
N ALA A 54 10.53 10.10 -34.11
CA ALA A 54 11.03 8.75 -33.87
C ALA A 54 11.33 8.50 -32.39
N THR A 55 11.84 9.50 -31.67
CA THR A 55 12.08 9.47 -30.22
C THR A 55 10.78 9.27 -29.43
N THR A 56 9.71 10.00 -29.79
CA THR A 56 8.35 9.81 -29.26
C THR A 56 7.85 8.39 -29.51
N LYS A 57 7.95 7.91 -30.75
CA LYS A 57 7.46 6.58 -31.14
C LYS A 57 8.19 5.46 -30.40
N HIS A 58 9.51 5.49 -30.37
CA HIS A 58 10.34 4.50 -29.68
C HIS A 58 10.15 4.56 -28.16
N GLY A 59 9.99 5.77 -27.60
CA GLY A 59 9.60 5.96 -26.20
C GLY A 59 8.27 5.27 -25.88
N LEU A 60 7.24 5.51 -26.69
CA LEU A 60 5.92 4.87 -26.54
C LEU A 60 5.98 3.35 -26.71
N ALA A 61 6.81 2.83 -27.63
CA ALA A 61 7.00 1.40 -27.82
C ALA A 61 7.52 0.72 -26.53
N ILE A 62 8.59 1.25 -25.94
CA ILE A 62 9.17 0.69 -24.70
C ILE A 62 8.22 0.90 -23.50
N THR A 63 7.56 2.06 -23.41
CA THR A 63 6.49 2.29 -22.41
C THR A 63 5.40 1.23 -22.52
N SER A 64 4.97 0.89 -23.74
CA SER A 64 3.94 -0.13 -23.95
C SER A 64 4.38 -1.51 -23.47
N PHE A 65 5.68 -1.86 -23.59
CA PHE A 65 6.24 -3.08 -22.99
C PHE A 65 6.05 -3.06 -21.48
N MET A 66 6.48 -1.97 -20.82
CA MET A 66 6.40 -1.83 -19.36
C MET A 66 4.95 -1.95 -18.88
N ILE A 67 4.04 -1.19 -19.49
CA ILE A 67 2.62 -1.19 -19.15
C ILE A 67 2.00 -2.58 -19.37
N LEU A 68 2.24 -3.21 -20.51
CA LEU A 68 1.67 -4.55 -20.80
C LEU A 68 2.24 -5.61 -19.86
N ALA A 69 3.54 -5.55 -19.55
CA ALA A 69 4.15 -6.47 -18.60
C ALA A 69 3.56 -6.31 -17.19
N TRP A 70 3.25 -5.09 -16.75
CA TRP A 70 2.61 -4.82 -15.47
C TRP A 70 1.13 -5.22 -15.45
N ILE A 71 0.36 -4.93 -16.50
CA ILE A 71 -1.05 -5.31 -16.62
C ILE A 71 -1.20 -6.84 -16.64
N THR A 72 -0.34 -7.52 -17.40
CA THR A 72 -0.47 -8.97 -17.63
C THR A 72 0.31 -9.81 -16.63
N GLU A 73 1.09 -9.18 -15.75
CA GLU A 73 2.03 -9.84 -14.83
C GLU A 73 2.97 -10.83 -15.55
N ALA A 74 3.37 -10.50 -16.78
CA ALA A 74 4.27 -11.33 -17.58
C ALA A 74 5.63 -11.55 -16.88
N LEU A 75 6.03 -10.57 -16.07
CA LEU A 75 7.25 -10.49 -15.26
C LEU A 75 6.94 -9.80 -13.93
N ASP A 76 7.84 -9.93 -12.94
CA ASP A 76 7.82 -9.07 -11.76
C ASP A 76 7.83 -7.59 -12.18
N HIS A 77 7.04 -6.78 -11.48
CA HIS A 77 6.84 -5.38 -11.82
C HIS A 77 8.15 -4.59 -11.86
N SER A 78 9.03 -4.85 -10.90
CA SER A 78 10.33 -4.19 -10.77
C SER A 78 11.29 -4.63 -11.86
N VAL A 79 11.26 -5.92 -12.20
CA VAL A 79 12.08 -6.49 -13.29
C VAL A 79 11.66 -5.91 -14.63
N ALA A 80 10.36 -5.88 -14.95
CA ALA A 80 9.85 -5.23 -16.16
C ALA A 80 10.23 -3.75 -16.21
N GLY A 81 10.14 -3.06 -15.06
CA GLY A 81 10.55 -1.67 -14.91
C GLY A 81 12.01 -1.43 -15.27
N LEU A 82 12.91 -2.22 -14.68
CA LEU A 82 14.36 -2.15 -14.92
C LEU A 82 14.73 -2.48 -16.37
N ILE A 83 14.07 -3.49 -16.96
CA ILE A 83 14.24 -3.82 -18.38
C ILE A 83 13.83 -2.62 -19.24
N GLY A 84 12.70 -1.97 -18.95
CA GLY A 84 12.26 -0.77 -19.65
C GLY A 84 13.29 0.37 -19.59
N CYS A 85 13.79 0.68 -18.38
CA CYS A 85 14.85 1.67 -18.18
C CYS A 85 16.12 1.33 -18.98
N TYR A 86 16.54 0.07 -18.92
CA TYR A 86 17.65 -0.44 -19.71
C TYR A 86 17.42 -0.28 -21.21
N LEU A 87 16.23 -0.63 -21.73
CA LEU A 87 15.91 -0.53 -23.15
C LEU A 87 15.90 0.92 -23.63
N TYR A 88 15.38 1.87 -22.84
CA TYR A 88 15.42 3.29 -23.18
C TYR A 88 16.86 3.77 -23.43
N TRP A 89 17.77 3.34 -22.57
CA TRP A 89 19.18 3.70 -22.65
C TRP A 89 19.92 2.93 -23.76
N ALA A 90 19.80 1.60 -23.78
CA ALA A 90 20.51 0.71 -24.69
C ALA A 90 20.14 0.96 -26.16
N LEU A 91 18.86 1.27 -26.43
CA LEU A 91 18.36 1.62 -27.75
C LEU A 91 18.50 3.11 -28.08
N LYS A 92 19.17 3.88 -27.22
CA LYS A 92 19.47 5.32 -27.39
C LYS A 92 18.23 6.18 -27.61
N VAL A 93 17.10 5.82 -26.97
CA VAL A 93 15.90 6.66 -26.95
C VAL A 93 16.15 7.91 -26.11
N VAL A 94 16.83 7.73 -24.97
CA VAL A 94 17.28 8.82 -24.08
C VAL A 94 18.63 8.45 -23.45
N PRO A 95 19.40 9.43 -22.92
CA PRO A 95 20.61 9.15 -22.14
C PRO A 95 20.31 8.49 -20.78
N PHE A 96 21.34 7.92 -20.15
CA PHE A 96 21.24 7.14 -18.91
C PHE A 96 20.62 7.91 -17.75
N ASP A 97 21.01 9.18 -17.57
CA ASP A 97 20.53 10.06 -16.51
C ASP A 97 19.03 10.31 -16.58
N ILE A 98 18.45 10.31 -17.79
CA ILE A 98 16.99 10.37 -18.00
C ILE A 98 16.36 9.00 -17.83
N ALA A 99 16.94 7.95 -18.43
CA ALA A 99 16.40 6.59 -18.38
C ALA A 99 16.31 6.00 -16.95
N PHE A 100 17.17 6.45 -16.04
CA PHE A 100 17.23 6.02 -14.64
C PHE A 100 16.99 7.18 -13.65
N THR A 101 16.45 8.31 -14.10
CA THR A 101 16.24 9.51 -13.28
C THR A 101 15.40 9.26 -12.03
N GLY A 102 14.44 8.34 -12.09
CA GLY A 102 13.56 8.01 -10.97
C GLY A 102 14.29 7.32 -9.81
N PHE A 103 15.47 6.76 -10.03
CA PHE A 103 16.32 6.23 -8.95
C PHE A 103 17.07 7.35 -8.20
N ALA A 104 17.16 8.54 -8.78
CA ALA A 104 17.64 9.75 -8.13
C ALA A 104 16.49 10.60 -7.53
N ASN A 105 15.23 10.17 -7.71
CA ASN A 105 14.08 10.77 -7.05
C ASN A 105 13.94 10.27 -5.61
N ASP A 106 13.54 11.15 -4.70
CA ASP A 106 13.46 10.87 -3.26
C ASP A 106 12.38 9.84 -2.89
N THR A 107 11.33 9.68 -3.71
CA THR A 107 10.20 8.76 -3.47
C THR A 107 10.64 7.30 -3.38
N ALA A 108 11.53 6.86 -4.27
CA ALA A 108 12.06 5.49 -4.24
C ALA A 108 12.81 5.25 -2.91
N TRP A 109 13.55 6.25 -2.44
CA TRP A 109 14.27 6.18 -1.17
C TRP A 109 13.37 6.34 0.05
N PHE A 110 12.23 7.02 -0.07
CA PHE A 110 11.21 7.01 0.97
C PHE A 110 10.64 5.60 1.17
N LEU A 111 10.37 4.87 0.09
CA LEU A 111 9.96 3.45 0.19
C LEU A 111 11.01 2.58 0.86
N PHE A 112 12.29 2.84 0.58
CA PHE A 112 13.37 2.13 1.26
C PHE A 112 13.36 2.43 2.78
N GLY A 113 13.22 3.70 3.16
CA GLY A 113 13.02 4.10 4.56
C GLY A 113 11.81 3.41 5.20
N ALA A 114 10.66 3.41 4.52
CA ALA A 114 9.45 2.73 4.97
C ALA A 114 9.66 1.23 5.21
N ALA A 115 10.42 0.56 4.33
CA ALA A 115 10.75 -0.84 4.49
C ALA A 115 11.65 -1.09 5.72
N LEU A 116 12.56 -0.17 6.04
CA LEU A 116 13.35 -0.22 7.28
C LEU A 116 12.47 -0.03 8.53
N PHE A 117 11.47 0.85 8.49
CA PHE A 117 10.48 0.97 9.57
C PHE A 117 9.75 -0.36 9.81
N GLY A 118 9.29 -1.01 8.74
CA GLY A 118 8.66 -2.33 8.82
C GLY A 118 9.59 -3.37 9.46
N ALA A 119 10.86 -3.40 9.05
CA ALA A 119 11.85 -4.30 9.62
C ALA A 119 12.07 -4.05 11.12
N MET A 120 12.21 -2.79 11.57
CA MET A 120 12.46 -2.49 12.98
C MET A 120 11.24 -2.76 13.88
N ALA A 121 10.03 -2.48 13.42
CA ALA A 121 8.81 -2.85 14.14
C ALA A 121 8.69 -4.37 14.31
N THR A 122 8.97 -5.12 13.25
CA THR A 122 8.89 -6.59 13.26
C THR A 122 9.95 -7.17 14.21
N LYS A 123 11.20 -6.71 14.10
CA LYS A 123 12.32 -7.21 14.91
C LYS A 123 12.18 -6.89 16.40
N SER A 124 11.69 -5.71 16.74
CA SER A 124 11.57 -5.28 18.13
C SER A 124 10.40 -5.92 18.88
N GLY A 125 9.36 -6.37 18.18
CA GLY A 125 8.13 -6.88 18.80
C GLY A 125 7.17 -5.79 19.27
N LEU A 126 7.51 -4.50 19.09
CA LEU A 126 6.70 -3.35 19.51
C LEU A 126 5.28 -3.42 18.96
N ALA A 127 5.14 -3.77 17.68
CA ALA A 127 3.85 -3.87 17.00
C ALA A 127 2.91 -4.87 17.69
N ARG A 128 3.43 -6.05 18.03
CA ARG A 128 2.69 -7.12 18.70
C ARG A 128 2.26 -6.70 20.10
N ARG A 129 3.14 -6.00 20.84
CA ARG A 129 2.82 -5.46 22.17
C ARG A 129 1.70 -4.42 22.11
N MET A 130 1.79 -3.48 21.18
CA MET A 130 0.78 -2.44 21.00
C MET A 130 -0.58 -3.05 20.66
N ALA A 131 -0.60 -4.02 19.76
CA ALA A 131 -1.82 -4.73 19.39
C ALA A 131 -2.50 -5.40 20.58
N PHE A 132 -1.77 -6.21 21.36
CA PHE A 132 -2.37 -6.81 22.56
C PHE A 132 -2.80 -5.77 23.60
N ALA A 133 -2.04 -4.70 23.79
CA ALA A 133 -2.39 -3.62 24.75
C ALA A 133 -3.63 -2.83 24.33
N VAL A 134 -3.93 -2.72 23.04
CA VAL A 134 -5.19 -2.16 22.55
C VAL A 134 -6.31 -3.15 22.80
N ILE A 135 -6.18 -4.39 22.35
CA ILE A 135 -7.26 -5.39 22.43
C ILE A 135 -7.63 -5.70 23.89
N GLU A 136 -6.66 -5.72 24.82
CA GLU A 136 -6.92 -5.86 26.26
C GLU A 136 -7.88 -4.79 26.79
N ARG A 137 -7.78 -3.56 26.28
CA ARG A 137 -8.63 -2.44 26.72
C ARG A 137 -10.01 -2.43 26.08
N VAL A 138 -10.14 -2.90 24.84
CA VAL A 138 -11.45 -2.84 24.14
C VAL A 138 -12.40 -3.91 24.67
N GLY A 139 -11.90 -5.10 25.01
CA GLY A 139 -12.64 -6.16 25.73
C GLY A 139 -12.68 -7.51 25.02
N ASN A 140 -13.59 -8.39 25.45
CA ASN A 140 -13.61 -9.81 25.12
C ASN A 140 -14.78 -10.28 24.23
N THR A 141 -15.61 -9.36 23.73
CA THR A 141 -16.67 -9.70 22.78
C THR A 141 -16.16 -9.63 21.35
N TYR A 142 -16.71 -10.43 20.44
CA TYR A 142 -16.30 -10.43 19.03
C TYR A 142 -16.33 -9.02 18.41
N SER A 143 -17.41 -8.27 18.67
CA SER A 143 -17.55 -6.88 18.23
C SER A 143 -16.43 -5.97 18.75
N ARG A 144 -16.10 -6.06 20.04
CA ARG A 144 -15.00 -5.29 20.64
C ARG A 144 -13.63 -5.72 20.10
N VAL A 145 -13.44 -7.00 19.86
CA VAL A 145 -12.19 -7.51 19.28
C VAL A 145 -12.01 -7.01 17.85
N LEU A 146 -13.05 -7.05 17.01
CA LEU A 146 -12.98 -6.47 15.65
C LEU A 146 -12.61 -4.98 15.69
N LEU A 147 -13.25 -4.20 16.56
CA LEU A 147 -12.93 -2.79 16.72
C LEU A 147 -11.49 -2.60 17.20
N GLY A 148 -11.03 -3.42 18.14
CA GLY A 148 -9.65 -3.43 18.62
C GLY A 148 -8.64 -3.76 17.53
N LEU A 149 -8.95 -4.69 16.63
CA LEU A 149 -8.11 -5.01 15.47
C LEU A 149 -8.02 -3.82 14.50
N ILE A 150 -9.14 -3.16 14.20
CA ILE A 150 -9.16 -1.98 13.31
C ILE A 150 -8.37 -0.82 13.93
N ILE A 151 -8.62 -0.48 15.20
CA ILE A 151 -7.93 0.60 15.90
C ILE A 151 -6.43 0.30 15.99
N THR A 152 -6.06 -0.94 16.28
CA THR A 152 -4.67 -1.37 16.28
C THR A 152 -4.05 -1.13 14.92
N ASP A 153 -4.70 -1.57 13.85
CA ASP A 153 -4.17 -1.43 12.50
C ASP A 153 -4.00 0.04 12.07
N PHE A 154 -4.97 0.90 12.39
CA PHE A 154 -4.87 2.35 12.23
C PHE A 154 -3.65 2.92 12.97
N LEU A 155 -3.47 2.60 14.25
CA LEU A 155 -2.32 3.07 15.03
C LEU A 155 -0.99 2.53 14.49
N LEU A 156 -0.96 1.27 14.06
CA LEU A 156 0.23 0.67 13.47
C LEU A 156 0.56 1.30 12.11
N THR A 157 -0.39 1.88 11.39
CA THR A 157 -0.13 2.54 10.09
C THR A 157 0.87 3.69 10.24
N PHE A 158 0.78 4.48 11.31
CA PHE A 158 1.72 5.56 11.60
C PHE A 158 3.15 5.06 11.86
N LEU A 159 3.27 3.86 12.41
CA LEU A 159 4.53 3.29 12.87
C LEU A 159 5.15 2.35 11.84
N ILE A 160 4.32 1.67 11.06
CA ILE A 160 4.67 0.59 10.15
C ILE A 160 4.09 0.95 8.77
N PRO A 161 4.86 1.68 7.96
CA PRO A 161 4.48 2.02 6.59
C PRO A 161 4.65 0.80 5.65
N SER A 162 3.92 -0.27 5.96
CA SER A 162 3.83 -1.50 5.18
C SER A 162 2.58 -2.29 5.57
N GLY A 163 1.53 -2.22 4.75
CA GLY A 163 0.32 -3.01 4.95
C GLY A 163 0.58 -4.51 5.01
N ILE A 164 1.53 -5.04 4.23
CA ILE A 164 1.90 -6.48 4.28
C ILE A 164 2.42 -6.85 5.68
N ALA A 165 3.36 -6.06 6.23
CA ALA A 165 3.90 -6.33 7.55
C ALA A 165 2.80 -6.26 8.62
N ARG A 166 1.90 -5.27 8.54
CA ARG A 166 0.76 -5.11 9.46
C ARG A 166 -0.19 -6.31 9.37
N VAL A 167 -0.60 -6.73 8.17
CA VAL A 167 -1.46 -7.92 7.99
C VAL A 167 -0.81 -9.16 8.58
N VAL A 168 0.49 -9.41 8.36
CA VAL A 168 1.19 -10.58 8.91
C VAL A 168 1.19 -10.57 10.43
N ILE A 169 1.51 -9.42 11.05
CA ILE A 169 1.52 -9.27 12.51
C ILE A 169 0.10 -9.46 13.08
N MET A 170 -0.89 -8.83 12.45
CA MET A 170 -2.29 -8.90 12.89
C MET A 170 -2.90 -10.27 12.67
N ALA A 171 -2.50 -11.00 11.62
CA ALA A 171 -2.93 -12.37 11.37
C ALA A 171 -2.45 -13.32 12.46
N ALA A 172 -1.20 -13.20 12.93
CA ALA A 172 -0.69 -14.00 14.05
C ALA A 172 -1.51 -13.79 15.33
N ILE A 173 -1.99 -12.56 15.55
CA ILE A 173 -2.86 -12.22 16.68
C ILE A 173 -4.26 -12.78 16.47
N ALA A 174 -4.82 -12.62 15.27
CA ALA A 174 -6.13 -13.16 14.89
C ALA A 174 -6.18 -14.69 15.04
N LEU A 175 -5.11 -15.40 14.67
CA LEU A 175 -4.96 -16.85 14.88
C LEU A 175 -5.15 -17.22 16.36
N GLY A 176 -4.38 -16.61 17.26
CA GLY A 176 -4.50 -16.89 18.68
C GLY A 176 -5.83 -16.43 19.30
N LEU A 177 -6.44 -15.37 18.76
CA LEU A 177 -7.78 -14.95 19.17
C LEU A 177 -8.85 -15.95 18.74
N MET A 178 -8.79 -16.51 17.53
CA MET A 178 -9.72 -17.55 17.10
C MET A 178 -9.64 -18.79 18.00
N ASP A 179 -8.43 -19.21 18.37
CA ASP A 179 -8.25 -20.31 19.34
C ASP A 179 -8.88 -19.96 20.70
N ALA A 180 -8.78 -18.71 21.14
CA ALA A 180 -9.41 -18.23 22.38
C ALA A 180 -10.94 -18.10 22.29
N PHE A 181 -11.48 -17.86 21.09
CA PHE A 181 -12.90 -18.02 20.80
C PHE A 181 -13.29 -19.50 20.70
N GLY A 182 -12.38 -20.41 20.38
CA GLY A 182 -12.74 -21.79 20.00
C GLY A 182 -13.39 -21.84 18.62
N ALA A 183 -13.03 -20.89 17.74
CA ALA A 183 -13.57 -20.77 16.39
C ALA A 183 -12.63 -21.48 15.39
N GLY A 184 -13.19 -22.40 14.60
CA GLY A 184 -12.45 -23.12 13.57
C GLY A 184 -12.39 -22.42 12.22
N PRO A 185 -11.63 -22.98 11.26
CA PRO A 185 -11.66 -22.55 9.85
C PRO A 185 -13.09 -22.52 9.31
N GLY A 186 -13.44 -21.47 8.58
CA GLY A 186 -14.78 -21.29 7.99
C GLY A 186 -15.83 -20.65 8.90
N SER A 187 -15.50 -20.38 10.17
CA SER A 187 -16.34 -19.57 11.07
C SER A 187 -16.46 -18.12 10.59
N ASN A 188 -17.58 -17.48 10.89
CA ASN A 188 -17.79 -16.05 10.68
C ASN A 188 -16.86 -15.23 11.57
N ILE A 189 -16.51 -15.70 12.77
CA ILE A 189 -15.49 -15.06 13.61
C ILE A 189 -14.16 -14.96 12.85
N GLY A 190 -13.68 -16.09 12.30
CA GLY A 190 -12.43 -16.10 11.52
C GLY A 190 -12.53 -15.29 10.24
N ARG A 191 -13.64 -15.42 9.48
CA ARG A 191 -13.90 -14.62 8.28
C ARG A 191 -13.81 -13.13 8.58
N GLY A 192 -14.53 -12.65 9.59
CA GLY A 192 -14.58 -11.24 9.91
C GLY A 192 -13.24 -10.70 10.43
N MET A 193 -12.54 -11.44 11.29
CA MET A 193 -11.20 -11.05 11.75
C MET A 193 -10.20 -10.94 10.61
N PHE A 194 -10.13 -11.93 9.72
CA PHE A 194 -9.17 -11.90 8.62
C PHE A 194 -9.55 -10.91 7.52
N LEU A 195 -10.84 -10.75 7.21
CA LEU A 195 -11.27 -9.70 6.29
C LEU A 195 -10.93 -8.31 6.81
N ILE A 196 -11.23 -8.04 8.09
CA ILE A 196 -11.08 -6.69 8.62
C ILE A 196 -9.61 -6.28 8.73
N ILE A 197 -8.71 -7.16 9.18
CA ILE A 197 -7.28 -6.84 9.25
C ILE A 197 -6.71 -6.60 7.84
N THR A 198 -7.22 -7.30 6.84
CA THR A 198 -6.76 -7.20 5.46
C THR A 198 -7.23 -5.91 4.81
N TYR A 199 -8.51 -5.56 4.99
CA TYR A 199 -9.05 -4.31 4.46
C TYR A 199 -8.55 -3.08 5.21
N ALA A 200 -8.50 -3.11 6.54
CA ALA A 200 -8.00 -2.01 7.35
C ALA A 200 -6.58 -1.61 6.92
N ALA A 201 -5.70 -2.60 6.67
CA ALA A 201 -4.35 -2.32 6.23
C ALA A 201 -4.33 -1.54 4.91
N GLY A 202 -5.10 -1.99 3.92
CA GLY A 202 -5.20 -1.31 2.62
C GLY A 202 -5.89 0.06 2.67
N ILE A 203 -6.87 0.24 3.56
CA ILE A 203 -7.64 1.48 3.72
C ILE A 203 -6.77 2.57 4.34
N PHE A 204 -5.99 2.26 5.37
CA PHE A 204 -5.18 3.29 6.03
C PHE A 204 -3.87 3.56 5.27
N ASP A 205 -3.33 2.58 4.55
CA ASP A 205 -2.11 2.74 3.72
C ASP A 205 -2.25 3.81 2.62
N LYS A 206 -3.48 4.15 2.19
CA LYS A 206 -3.73 5.22 1.22
C LYS A 206 -4.07 6.57 1.87
N MET A 207 -4.80 6.54 3.00
CA MET A 207 -5.28 7.73 3.70
C MET A 207 -4.16 8.40 4.51
N ILE A 208 -3.20 7.58 4.95
CA ILE A 208 -1.93 8.00 5.53
C ILE A 208 -0.84 7.70 4.50
N ILE A 209 0.16 8.57 4.34
CA ILE A 209 1.33 8.29 3.49
C ILE A 209 2.22 7.25 4.19
N ALA A 210 1.74 6.01 4.18
CA ALA A 210 2.29 4.85 4.85
C ALA A 210 2.29 3.62 3.94
N GLY A 211 1.45 3.58 2.91
CA GLY A 211 1.48 2.54 1.89
C GLY A 211 2.42 2.87 0.73
N ALA A 212 2.90 1.82 0.06
CA ALA A 212 3.72 2.02 -1.13
C ALA A 212 2.98 2.81 -2.23
N ALA A 213 1.67 2.64 -2.33
CA ALA A 213 0.80 3.36 -3.26
C ALA A 213 0.73 4.86 -2.97
N SER A 214 0.42 5.27 -1.73
CA SER A 214 0.35 6.69 -1.35
C SER A 214 1.71 7.36 -1.39
N ILE A 215 2.79 6.67 -1.02
CA ILE A 215 4.17 7.15 -1.19
C ILE A 215 4.46 7.40 -2.68
N THR A 216 4.12 6.44 -3.56
CA THR A 216 4.30 6.57 -5.01
C THR A 216 3.50 7.73 -5.59
N ALA A 217 2.24 7.85 -5.20
CA ALA A 217 1.37 8.93 -5.65
C ALA A 217 1.88 10.29 -5.20
N ARG A 218 2.25 10.44 -3.93
CA ARG A 218 2.85 11.68 -3.41
C ARG A 218 4.03 12.11 -4.28
N GLY A 219 4.97 11.18 -4.50
CA GLY A 219 6.13 11.42 -5.34
C GLY A 219 5.79 11.84 -6.78
N GLY A 220 4.83 11.16 -7.39
CA GLY A 220 4.35 11.49 -8.73
C GLY A 220 3.65 12.85 -8.79
N ILE A 221 2.84 13.20 -7.79
CA ILE A 221 2.17 14.49 -7.68
C ILE A 221 3.20 15.61 -7.54
N GLU A 222 4.21 15.45 -6.69
CA GLU A 222 5.26 16.46 -6.55
C GLU A 222 6.07 16.61 -7.85
N LYS A 223 6.55 15.49 -8.38
CA LYS A 223 7.43 15.47 -9.55
C LYS A 223 6.75 15.99 -10.81
N PHE A 224 5.53 15.55 -11.09
CA PHE A 224 4.83 15.86 -12.34
C PHE A 224 3.82 16.99 -12.17
N GLY A 225 3.22 17.16 -10.99
CA GLY A 225 2.29 18.25 -10.69
C GLY A 225 3.00 19.55 -10.32
N GLY A 226 4.23 19.49 -9.82
CA GLY A 226 5.01 20.68 -9.44
C GLY A 226 4.49 21.37 -8.19
N VAL A 227 3.83 20.62 -7.30
CA VAL A 227 3.26 21.10 -6.04
C VAL A 227 3.87 20.34 -4.87
N GLU A 228 4.01 20.98 -3.71
CA GLU A 228 4.46 20.31 -2.48
C GLU A 228 3.34 19.43 -1.91
N VAL A 229 3.68 18.20 -1.50
CA VAL A 229 2.73 17.30 -0.85
C VAL A 229 3.20 17.00 0.57
N LEU A 230 2.69 17.80 1.50
CA LEU A 230 2.92 17.62 2.93
C LEU A 230 2.20 16.36 3.45
N TRP A 231 2.88 15.58 4.26
CA TRP A 231 2.34 14.42 4.97
C TRP A 231 1.24 14.84 5.94
N SER A 232 1.43 15.91 6.71
CA SER A 232 0.40 16.40 7.64
C SER A 232 -0.88 16.80 6.92
N ARG A 233 -0.75 17.52 5.80
CA ARG A 233 -1.88 17.99 4.99
C ARG A 233 -2.65 16.81 4.37
N TRP A 234 -1.92 15.81 3.86
CA TRP A 234 -2.51 14.57 3.37
C TRP A 234 -3.30 13.85 4.46
N PHE A 235 -2.68 13.65 5.63
CA PHE A 235 -3.31 12.99 6.77
C PHE A 235 -4.57 13.73 7.23
N PHE A 236 -4.49 15.05 7.46
CA PHE A 236 -5.65 15.82 7.93
C PHE A 236 -6.78 15.83 6.90
N ALA A 237 -6.47 15.88 5.59
CA ALA A 237 -7.46 15.81 4.53
C ALA A 237 -8.26 14.50 4.53
N TYR A 238 -7.64 13.38 4.90
CA TYR A 238 -8.30 12.06 4.98
C TYR A 238 -8.77 11.66 6.38
N LEU A 239 -8.35 12.35 7.44
CA LEU A 239 -8.68 11.98 8.82
C LEU A 239 -10.18 11.79 9.08
N PRO A 240 -11.10 12.66 8.59
CA PRO A 240 -12.53 12.39 8.73
C PRO A 240 -12.95 11.10 8.02
N CYS A 241 -12.37 10.81 6.87
CA CYS A 241 -12.61 9.58 6.11
C CYS A 241 -12.12 8.35 6.88
N ASP A 242 -10.93 8.41 7.48
CA ASP A 242 -10.36 7.33 8.30
C ASP A 242 -11.32 6.96 9.43
N VAL A 243 -11.75 7.95 10.22
CA VAL A 243 -12.62 7.74 11.39
C VAL A 243 -13.96 7.14 10.99
N ILE A 244 -14.58 7.67 9.92
CA ILE A 244 -15.88 7.17 9.48
C ILE A 244 -15.74 5.76 8.88
N THR A 245 -14.68 5.50 8.11
CA THR A 245 -14.42 4.19 7.51
C THR A 245 -14.14 3.12 8.55
N ILE A 246 -13.46 3.46 9.67
CA ILE A 246 -13.30 2.57 10.83
C ILE A 246 -14.66 2.07 11.33
N LEU A 247 -15.60 2.99 11.58
CA LEU A 247 -16.91 2.67 12.12
C LEU A 247 -17.76 1.86 11.13
N ILE A 248 -17.70 2.22 9.85
CA ILE A 248 -18.45 1.52 8.80
C ILE A 248 -17.88 0.13 8.54
N ALA A 249 -16.56 -0.03 8.44
CA ALA A 249 -15.93 -1.34 8.25
C ALA A 249 -16.20 -2.27 9.45
N TRP A 250 -16.19 -1.73 10.66
CA TRP A 250 -16.58 -2.46 11.87
C TRP A 250 -18.04 -2.94 11.81
N TRP A 251 -18.97 -2.03 11.51
CA TRP A 251 -20.39 -2.33 11.41
C TRP A 251 -20.71 -3.32 10.28
N LEU A 252 -20.16 -3.09 9.08
CA LEU A 252 -20.33 -3.98 7.92
C LEU A 252 -19.82 -5.39 8.21
N THR A 253 -18.67 -5.52 8.89
CA THR A 253 -18.13 -6.84 9.24
C THR A 253 -19.04 -7.58 10.21
N LEU A 254 -19.61 -6.88 11.20
CA LEU A 254 -20.58 -7.46 12.14
C LEU A 254 -21.88 -7.86 11.46
N TRP A 255 -22.36 -7.05 10.52
CA TRP A 255 -23.60 -7.30 9.80
C TRP A 255 -23.46 -8.46 8.80
N LEU A 256 -22.35 -8.53 8.06
CA LEU A 256 -22.10 -9.57 7.06
C LEU A 256 -21.66 -10.91 7.67
N TYR A 257 -20.91 -10.85 8.78
CA TYR A 257 -20.31 -12.02 9.43
C TYR A 257 -20.65 -12.03 10.93
N PRO A 258 -21.93 -12.23 11.29
CA PRO A 258 -22.35 -12.32 12.69
C PRO A 258 -21.65 -13.52 13.36
N PRO A 259 -21.16 -13.36 14.61
CA PRO A 259 -20.36 -14.38 15.25
C PRO A 259 -21.21 -15.58 15.67
N GLU A 260 -20.62 -16.78 15.61
CA GLU A 260 -21.21 -17.99 16.17
C GLU A 260 -21.36 -17.92 17.70
N GLN A 261 -20.51 -17.11 18.34
CA GLN A 261 -20.44 -16.93 19.78
C GLN A 261 -19.98 -15.51 20.10
N SER A 262 -20.73 -14.82 20.95
CA SER A 262 -20.60 -13.38 21.16
C SER A 262 -19.35 -12.98 21.95
N GLY A 263 -18.81 -13.89 22.77
CA GLY A 263 -17.66 -13.65 23.65
C GLY A 263 -16.64 -14.80 23.60
N LEU A 264 -15.44 -14.52 24.12
CA LEU A 264 -14.38 -15.52 24.27
C LEU A 264 -14.87 -16.70 25.15
N SER A 265 -14.68 -17.92 24.67
CA SER A 265 -15.08 -19.16 25.37
C SER A 265 -14.10 -19.55 26.48
N ARG A 266 -12.82 -19.19 26.34
CA ARG A 266 -11.84 -19.21 27.44
C ARG A 266 -11.90 -17.90 28.22
N GLU A 267 -12.15 -18.00 29.53
CA GLU A 267 -12.13 -16.89 30.49
C GLU A 267 -11.01 -15.89 30.18
N ALA A 268 -11.39 -14.66 29.78
CA ALA A 268 -10.75 -13.33 29.88
C ALA A 268 -9.20 -13.19 30.05
N GLY A 269 -8.41 -14.18 29.70
CA GLY A 269 -7.03 -14.34 30.19
C GLY A 269 -6.01 -14.62 29.10
N TYR A 270 -6.40 -14.99 27.88
CA TYR A 270 -5.46 -15.22 26.77
C TYR A 270 -4.64 -13.96 26.48
N ILE A 271 -5.31 -12.83 26.25
CA ILE A 271 -4.66 -11.55 25.92
C ILE A 271 -3.77 -11.09 27.07
N GLY A 272 -4.31 -11.08 28.30
CA GLY A 272 -3.54 -10.71 29.48
C GLY A 272 -2.36 -11.67 29.74
N ALA A 273 -2.50 -12.95 29.42
CA ALA A 273 -1.40 -13.93 29.53
C ALA A 273 -0.31 -13.67 28.48
N GLU A 274 -0.66 -13.37 27.23
CA GLU A 274 0.32 -12.99 26.21
C GLU A 274 1.05 -11.70 26.59
N LEU A 275 0.35 -10.68 27.12
CA LEU A 275 0.99 -9.46 27.63
C LEU A 275 1.90 -9.73 28.82
N ARG A 276 1.51 -10.60 29.76
CA ARG A 276 2.36 -11.01 30.88
C ARG A 276 3.60 -11.77 30.41
N LYS A 277 3.46 -12.67 29.42
CA LYS A 277 4.60 -13.39 28.80
C LYS A 277 5.59 -12.45 28.13
N MET A 278 5.11 -11.35 27.54
CA MET A 278 5.97 -10.32 26.94
C MET A 278 6.79 -9.51 27.96
N GLY A 279 6.42 -9.55 29.25
CA GLY A 279 7.14 -8.87 30.33
C GLY A 279 7.22 -7.35 30.15
N SER A 280 8.20 -6.73 30.81
CA SER A 280 8.48 -5.29 30.69
C SER A 280 8.98 -4.93 29.29
N TRP A 281 8.81 -3.66 28.90
CA TRP A 281 9.36 -3.13 27.66
C TRP A 281 10.87 -3.38 27.57
N THR A 282 11.25 -4.11 26.53
CA THR A 282 12.65 -4.35 26.18
C THR A 282 13.29 -3.05 25.68
N PHE A 283 14.62 -3.04 25.69
CA PHE A 283 15.40 -1.93 25.13
C PHE A 283 15.09 -1.69 23.64
N MET A 284 14.91 -2.76 22.88
CA MET A 284 14.58 -2.73 21.46
C MET A 284 13.22 -2.09 21.21
N GLU A 285 12.21 -2.42 22.01
CA GLU A 285 10.87 -1.83 21.92
C GLU A 285 10.89 -0.34 22.24
N LYS A 286 11.59 0.06 23.31
CA LYS A 286 11.72 1.48 23.70
C LYS A 286 12.40 2.31 22.62
N ARG A 287 13.51 1.81 22.06
CA ARG A 287 14.23 2.49 20.97
C ARG A 287 13.40 2.59 19.70
N THR A 288 12.74 1.50 19.31
CA THR A 288 11.87 1.50 18.13
C THR A 288 10.73 2.49 18.30
N ALA A 289 10.08 2.52 19.46
CA ALA A 289 9.03 3.49 19.76
C ALA A 289 9.55 4.93 19.71
N LEU A 290 10.72 5.21 20.27
CA LEU A 290 11.33 6.54 20.21
C LEU A 290 11.59 7.00 18.77
N LEU A 291 12.21 6.15 17.94
CA LEU A 291 12.52 6.47 16.55
C LEU A 291 11.23 6.70 15.73
N MET A 292 10.26 5.80 15.86
CA MET A 292 9.00 5.90 15.11
C MET A 292 8.15 7.09 15.56
N SER A 293 8.01 7.32 16.88
CA SER A 293 7.30 8.50 17.38
C SER A 293 8.00 9.80 16.98
N GLY A 294 9.33 9.83 16.95
CA GLY A 294 10.08 10.98 16.42
C GLY A 294 9.77 11.27 14.96
N ALA A 295 9.71 10.22 14.11
CA ALA A 295 9.33 10.38 12.71
C ALA A 295 7.89 10.88 12.54
N VAL A 296 6.94 10.31 13.27
CA VAL A 296 5.53 10.71 13.22
C VAL A 296 5.36 12.17 13.66
N LEU A 297 6.07 12.60 14.70
CA LEU A 297 6.05 14.01 15.13
C LEU A 297 6.57 14.93 14.04
N LEU A 298 7.71 14.59 13.41
CA LEU A 298 8.26 15.37 12.30
C LEU A 298 7.32 15.42 11.09
N TRP A 299 6.70 14.29 10.71
CA TRP A 299 5.70 14.28 9.64
C TRP A 299 4.46 15.10 9.97
N LEU A 300 3.96 15.04 11.22
CA LEU A 300 2.81 15.83 11.65
C LEU A 300 3.11 17.33 11.71
N THR A 301 4.37 17.72 11.89
CA THR A 301 4.80 19.13 11.95
C THR A 301 5.44 19.64 10.65
N ASP A 302 5.29 18.92 9.54
CA ASP A 302 5.95 19.30 8.29
C ASP A 302 5.47 20.60 7.68
N PHE A 303 4.25 21.04 8.01
CA PHE A 303 3.74 22.38 7.69
C PHE A 303 4.52 23.53 8.37
N VAL A 304 5.36 23.24 9.38
CA VAL A 304 6.21 24.23 10.05
C VAL A 304 7.59 24.29 9.40
N HIS A 305 8.19 23.14 9.12
CA HIS A 305 9.59 23.05 8.70
C HIS A 305 9.80 22.72 7.22
N HIS A 306 8.77 22.28 6.49
CA HIS A 306 8.79 21.92 5.06
C HIS A 306 9.84 20.87 4.66
N VAL A 307 10.44 20.16 5.63
CA VAL A 307 11.27 18.98 5.37
C VAL A 307 10.44 17.88 4.73
N SER A 308 10.83 17.46 3.52
CA SER A 308 10.18 16.38 2.78
C SER A 308 9.99 15.13 3.65
N PRO A 309 8.79 14.52 3.66
CA PRO A 309 8.56 13.24 4.33
C PRO A 309 9.54 12.13 3.95
N SER A 310 10.09 12.18 2.73
CA SER A 310 11.13 11.27 2.24
C SER A 310 12.42 11.38 3.03
N VAL A 311 12.84 12.60 3.37
CA VAL A 311 14.05 12.89 4.15
C VAL A 311 13.89 12.35 5.57
N ILE A 312 12.74 12.58 6.18
CA ILE A 312 12.42 12.09 7.53
C ILE A 312 12.39 10.55 7.53
N GLY A 313 11.65 9.94 6.61
CA GLY A 313 11.48 8.50 6.52
C GLY A 313 12.80 7.76 6.25
N LEU A 314 13.58 8.24 5.28
CA LEU A 314 14.90 7.66 4.99
C LEU A 314 15.87 7.88 6.16
N GLY A 315 15.92 9.09 6.71
CA GLY A 315 16.83 9.44 7.80
C GLY A 315 16.59 8.58 9.05
N VAL A 316 15.35 8.48 9.50
CA VAL A 316 14.98 7.64 10.65
C VAL A 316 15.17 6.15 10.35
N GLY A 317 14.84 5.71 9.13
CA GLY A 317 15.10 4.33 8.69
C GLY A 317 16.58 3.97 8.77
N LEU A 318 17.47 4.84 8.28
CA LEU A 318 18.92 4.66 8.36
C LEU A 318 19.44 4.71 9.80
N LEU A 319 18.93 5.62 10.64
CA LEU A 319 19.25 5.65 12.08
C LEU A 319 18.91 4.32 12.76
N ALA A 320 17.86 3.63 12.31
CA ALA A 320 17.51 2.31 12.82
C ALA A 320 18.56 1.25 12.51
N VAL A 321 19.47 1.45 11.54
CA VAL A 321 20.55 0.52 11.16
C VAL A 321 21.90 0.89 11.81
N VAL A 322 22.07 2.13 12.27
CA VAL A 322 23.34 2.60 12.82
C VAL A 322 23.73 1.82 14.08
N PRO A 323 24.91 1.17 14.12
CA PRO A 323 25.37 0.45 15.31
C PRO A 323 25.39 1.34 16.56
N GLY A 324 24.91 0.82 17.69
CA GLY A 324 24.85 1.56 18.96
C GLY A 324 23.62 2.47 19.12
N ILE A 325 23.03 2.97 18.03
CA ILE A 325 21.82 3.80 18.03
C ILE A 325 20.59 2.96 17.67
N GLY A 326 20.65 2.31 16.53
CA GLY A 326 19.56 1.57 15.90
C GLY A 326 19.21 0.24 16.58
N VAL A 327 18.25 -0.44 15.97
CA VAL A 327 17.73 -1.76 16.36
C VAL A 327 17.95 -2.80 15.26
N LEU A 328 18.21 -2.37 14.04
CA LEU A 328 18.56 -3.20 12.89
C LEU A 328 20.07 -3.37 12.78
N ASN A 329 20.46 -4.43 12.09
CA ASN A 329 21.83 -4.69 11.67
C ASN A 329 21.88 -4.93 10.14
N VAL A 330 23.08 -5.17 9.63
CA VAL A 330 23.30 -5.38 8.18
C VAL A 330 22.58 -6.63 7.66
N GLU A 331 22.40 -7.67 8.48
CA GLU A 331 21.66 -8.87 8.07
C GLU A 331 20.15 -8.59 7.93
N ASP A 332 19.59 -7.72 8.78
CA ASP A 332 18.21 -7.27 8.61
C ASP A 332 18.08 -6.45 7.32
N LEU A 333 19.05 -5.58 7.03
CA LEU A 333 19.08 -4.77 5.82
C LEU A 333 19.04 -5.66 4.56
N LYS A 334 19.85 -6.73 4.51
CA LYS A 334 19.86 -7.69 3.39
C LYS A 334 18.51 -8.37 3.13
N ARG A 335 17.62 -8.42 4.13
CA ARG A 335 16.31 -9.09 4.07
C ARG A 335 15.16 -8.15 3.70
N VAL A 336 15.44 -6.84 3.59
CA VAL A 336 14.44 -5.85 3.18
C VAL A 336 13.99 -6.12 1.75
N ASN A 337 12.71 -5.91 1.47
CA ASN A 337 12.19 -6.01 0.12
C ASN A 337 12.49 -4.74 -0.68
N TYR A 338 13.43 -4.83 -1.62
CA TYR A 338 13.85 -3.73 -2.50
C TYR A 338 12.99 -3.59 -3.77
N LEU A 339 12.12 -4.55 -4.08
CA LEU A 339 11.33 -4.56 -5.30
C LEU A 339 10.45 -3.29 -5.45
N PRO A 340 9.70 -2.83 -4.43
CA PRO A 340 8.93 -1.58 -4.55
C PRO A 340 9.78 -0.35 -4.88
N VAL A 341 11.02 -0.29 -4.35
CA VAL A 341 11.97 0.81 -4.61
C VAL A 341 12.34 0.84 -6.10
N PHE A 342 12.71 -0.33 -6.65
CA PHE A 342 13.08 -0.45 -8.05
C PHE A 342 11.91 -0.23 -8.99
N PHE A 343 10.73 -0.70 -8.61
CA PHE A 343 9.50 -0.44 -9.34
C PHE A 343 9.22 1.06 -9.46
N VAL A 344 9.18 1.78 -8.34
CA VAL A 344 8.88 3.22 -8.33
C VAL A 344 9.94 4.02 -9.05
N GLY A 345 11.22 3.69 -8.85
CA GLY A 345 12.32 4.30 -9.61
C GLY A 345 12.13 4.13 -11.11
N SER A 346 11.67 2.96 -11.56
CA SER A 346 11.38 2.69 -12.96
C SER A 346 10.14 3.41 -13.48
N ALA A 347 9.06 3.48 -12.68
CA ALA A 347 7.82 4.16 -13.05
C ALA A 347 8.00 5.68 -13.20
N ILE A 348 8.74 6.31 -12.27
CA ILE A 348 9.09 7.73 -12.37
C ILE A 348 10.01 7.97 -13.59
N SER A 349 10.96 7.07 -13.85
CA SER A 349 11.82 7.16 -15.03
C SER A 349 11.03 7.05 -16.33
N MET A 350 10.09 6.11 -16.43
CA MET A 350 9.17 6.01 -17.56
C MET A 350 8.38 7.32 -17.77
N GLY A 351 7.86 7.92 -16.70
CA GLY A 351 7.19 9.22 -16.75
C GLY A 351 8.08 10.32 -17.31
N GLU A 352 9.32 10.45 -16.82
CA GLU A 352 10.27 11.46 -17.32
C GLU A 352 10.67 11.22 -18.79
N VAL A 353 10.87 9.97 -19.18
CA VAL A 353 11.15 9.62 -20.58
C VAL A 353 9.98 10.03 -21.48
N LEU A 354 8.74 9.76 -21.06
CA LEU A 354 7.54 10.19 -21.80
C LEU A 354 7.42 11.71 -21.88
N VAL A 355 7.80 12.46 -20.83
CA VAL A 355 7.88 13.93 -20.88
C VAL A 355 8.92 14.37 -21.89
N ARG A 356 10.16 13.85 -21.81
CA ARG A 356 11.28 14.23 -22.67
C ARG A 356 11.05 13.91 -24.14
N THR A 357 10.38 12.80 -24.41
CA THR A 357 10.04 12.35 -25.77
C THR A 357 8.70 12.91 -26.25
N LYS A 358 7.99 13.74 -25.46
CA LYS A 358 6.63 14.24 -25.75
C LYS A 358 5.57 13.14 -25.93
N GLY A 359 5.88 11.89 -25.58
CA GLY A 359 4.92 10.78 -25.62
C GLY A 359 3.81 10.95 -24.59
N LEU A 360 4.07 11.67 -23.49
CA LEU A 360 3.08 11.92 -22.45
C LEU A 360 1.88 12.72 -22.96
N ASP A 361 2.10 13.71 -23.83
CA ASP A 361 1.03 14.57 -24.38
C ASP A 361 0.06 13.77 -25.25
N VAL A 362 0.60 12.84 -26.06
CA VAL A 362 -0.19 11.93 -26.91
C VAL A 362 -1.09 11.06 -26.04
N LEU A 363 -0.52 10.41 -25.02
CA LEU A 363 -1.27 9.52 -24.13
C LEU A 363 -2.32 10.28 -23.31
N THR A 364 -1.95 11.46 -22.79
CA THR A 364 -2.83 12.29 -21.96
C THR A 364 -4.07 12.72 -22.75
N LYS A 365 -3.87 13.18 -24.00
CA LYS A 365 -4.97 13.62 -24.87
C LYS A 365 -5.96 12.49 -25.13
N VAL A 366 -5.47 11.27 -25.41
CA VAL A 366 -6.34 10.11 -25.67
C VAL A 366 -7.05 9.66 -24.39
N MET A 367 -6.31 9.55 -23.28
CA MET A 367 -6.84 8.98 -22.04
C MET A 367 -7.91 9.85 -21.38
N PHE A 368 -7.80 11.18 -21.48
CA PHE A 368 -8.70 12.10 -20.79
C PHE A 368 -9.68 12.85 -21.68
N ALA A 369 -9.65 12.69 -23.02
CA ALA A 369 -10.58 13.38 -23.92
C ALA A 369 -12.07 13.14 -23.60
N TRP A 370 -12.42 11.94 -23.15
CA TRP A 370 -13.80 11.62 -22.76
C TRP A 370 -14.14 12.10 -21.33
N MET A 371 -13.13 12.23 -20.48
CA MET A 371 -13.28 12.60 -19.07
C MET A 371 -13.43 14.10 -18.91
N GLU A 372 -12.66 14.88 -19.69
CA GLU A 372 -12.59 16.34 -19.60
C GLU A 372 -13.97 17.03 -19.66
N PRO A 373 -14.90 16.68 -20.60
CA PRO A 373 -16.22 17.32 -20.64
C PRO A 373 -17.08 17.08 -19.39
N LEU A 374 -16.72 16.10 -18.56
CA LEU A 374 -17.45 15.73 -17.34
C LEU A 374 -16.91 16.45 -16.09
N LEU A 375 -15.72 17.06 -16.17
CA LEU A 375 -15.06 17.76 -15.06
C LEU A 375 -15.54 19.22 -14.94
N THR A 376 -16.85 19.40 -14.76
CA THR A 376 -17.49 20.72 -14.82
C THR A 376 -17.45 21.50 -13.51
N ASN A 377 -17.45 20.82 -12.37
CA ASN A 377 -17.40 21.42 -11.04
C ASN A 377 -16.79 20.42 -10.04
N ILE A 378 -16.50 20.86 -8.82
CA ILE A 378 -15.82 20.03 -7.82
C ILE A 378 -16.54 18.71 -7.50
N TRP A 379 -17.89 18.69 -7.53
CA TRP A 379 -18.67 17.47 -7.27
C TRP A 379 -18.57 16.48 -8.42
N SER A 380 -18.83 16.93 -9.65
CA SER A 380 -18.74 16.10 -10.84
C SER A 380 -17.31 15.61 -11.07
N SER A 381 -16.31 16.50 -10.90
CA SER A 381 -14.90 16.14 -10.99
C SER A 381 -14.50 15.08 -9.99
N THR A 382 -14.90 15.21 -8.71
CA THR A 382 -14.60 14.20 -7.68
C THR A 382 -15.19 12.85 -8.04
N PHE A 383 -16.47 12.82 -8.42
CA PHE A 383 -17.16 11.59 -8.81
C PHE A 383 -16.50 10.91 -10.02
N VAL A 384 -16.27 11.68 -11.08
CA VAL A 384 -15.68 11.20 -12.33
C VAL A 384 -14.27 10.68 -12.09
N LEU A 385 -13.41 11.44 -11.40
CA LEU A 385 -12.03 11.02 -11.10
C LEU A 385 -12.00 9.74 -10.26
N TYR A 386 -12.84 9.64 -9.23
CA TYR A 386 -12.90 8.46 -8.39
C TYR A 386 -13.30 7.21 -9.18
N TRP A 387 -14.43 7.26 -9.89
CA TRP A 387 -14.91 6.07 -10.62
C TRP A 387 -14.03 5.72 -11.81
N THR A 388 -13.44 6.72 -12.46
CA THR A 388 -12.46 6.48 -13.52
C THR A 388 -11.22 5.79 -12.99
N GLY A 389 -10.64 6.29 -11.91
CA GLY A 389 -9.46 5.67 -11.27
C GLY A 389 -9.76 4.26 -10.78
N PHE A 390 -10.94 4.04 -10.18
CA PHE A 390 -11.39 2.71 -9.74
C PHE A 390 -11.52 1.74 -10.92
N ILE A 391 -12.22 2.14 -11.99
CA ILE A 391 -12.39 1.32 -13.20
C ILE A 391 -11.04 1.04 -13.84
N TYR A 392 -10.16 2.04 -13.93
CA TYR A 392 -8.81 1.87 -14.44
C TYR A 392 -8.04 0.83 -13.61
N HIS A 393 -8.12 0.88 -12.28
CA HIS A 393 -7.49 -0.08 -11.40
C HIS A 393 -8.00 -1.51 -11.56
N LEU A 394 -9.26 -1.75 -11.97
CA LEU A 394 -9.76 -3.11 -12.21
C LEU A 394 -8.93 -3.87 -13.25
N PHE A 395 -8.33 -3.16 -14.22
CA PHE A 395 -7.49 -3.75 -15.25
C PHE A 395 -6.03 -3.96 -14.83
N LEU A 396 -5.64 -3.46 -13.65
CA LEU A 396 -4.27 -3.47 -13.15
C LEU A 396 -4.20 -4.35 -11.91
N ALA A 397 -3.19 -5.22 -11.84
CA ALA A 397 -3.04 -6.10 -10.68
C ALA A 397 -2.41 -5.40 -9.47
N SER A 398 -1.76 -4.24 -9.65
CA SER A 398 -1.19 -3.49 -8.54
C SER A 398 -1.65 -2.05 -8.54
N GLU A 399 -2.04 -1.56 -7.36
CA GLU A 399 -2.29 -0.14 -7.11
C GLU A 399 -1.05 0.72 -7.35
N ILE A 400 0.15 0.19 -7.10
CA ILE A 400 1.41 0.91 -7.37
C ILE A 400 1.61 1.02 -8.89
N SER A 401 1.28 -0.04 -9.64
CA SER A 401 1.29 0.01 -11.10
C SER A 401 0.27 0.99 -11.65
N MET A 402 -0.95 0.96 -11.12
CA MET A 402 -2.01 1.88 -11.50
C MET A 402 -1.53 3.33 -11.36
N LEU A 403 -0.98 3.69 -10.20
CA LEU A 403 -0.53 5.05 -9.94
C LEU A 403 0.72 5.42 -10.75
N GLY A 404 1.67 4.48 -10.89
CA GLY A 404 2.87 4.68 -11.68
C GLY A 404 2.59 4.96 -13.17
N THR A 405 1.54 4.35 -13.73
CA THR A 405 1.15 4.59 -15.13
C THR A 405 0.24 5.81 -15.30
N SER A 406 -0.60 6.12 -14.32
CA SER A 406 -1.62 7.16 -14.47
C SER A 406 -1.24 8.53 -13.90
N ILE A 407 -0.48 8.61 -12.81
CA ILE A 407 -0.18 9.90 -12.14
C ILE A 407 0.58 10.87 -13.06
N PRO A 408 1.61 10.45 -13.82
CA PRO A 408 2.27 11.38 -14.75
C PRO A 408 1.29 11.98 -15.77
N LEU A 409 0.39 11.15 -16.31
CA LEU A 409 -0.63 11.57 -17.27
C LEU A 409 -1.63 12.53 -16.61
N LEU A 410 -2.13 12.18 -15.43
CA LEU A 410 -3.10 12.98 -14.69
C LEU A 410 -2.53 14.34 -14.29
N MET A 411 -1.27 14.39 -13.86
CA MET A 411 -0.60 15.64 -13.52
C MET A 411 -0.35 16.51 -14.75
N ASN A 412 -0.01 15.90 -15.89
CA ASN A 412 0.11 16.63 -17.16
C ASN A 412 -1.24 17.24 -17.56
N PHE A 413 -2.31 16.45 -17.46
CA PHE A 413 -3.68 16.92 -17.70
C PHE A 413 -4.07 18.06 -16.76
N ALA A 414 -3.81 17.92 -15.45
CA ALA A 414 -4.11 18.94 -14.45
C ALA A 414 -3.44 20.28 -14.80
N LYS A 415 -2.13 20.26 -15.09
CA LYS A 415 -1.39 21.47 -15.49
C LYS A 415 -1.90 22.07 -16.80
N ALA A 416 -2.16 21.24 -17.81
CA ALA A 416 -2.65 21.71 -19.11
C ALA A 416 -4.04 22.39 -19.02
N ARG A 417 -4.83 22.04 -18.00
CA ARG A 417 -6.19 22.57 -17.77
C ARG A 417 -6.27 23.55 -16.60
N GLY A 418 -5.16 23.86 -15.95
CA GLY A 418 -5.13 24.74 -14.76
C GLY A 418 -5.94 24.21 -13.58
N LEU A 419 -6.08 22.88 -13.46
CA LEU A 419 -6.73 22.21 -12.32
C LEU A 419 -5.70 21.99 -11.21
N ASP A 420 -6.15 21.98 -9.94
CA ASP A 420 -5.26 21.73 -8.80
C ASP A 420 -4.65 20.30 -8.87
N PRO A 421 -3.32 20.17 -9.06
CA PRO A 421 -2.67 18.86 -9.12
C PRO A 421 -2.78 18.09 -7.80
N LEU A 422 -2.81 18.78 -6.66
CA LEU A 422 -2.88 18.13 -5.35
C LEU A 422 -4.24 17.44 -5.17
N ALA A 423 -5.35 18.18 -5.29
CA ALA A 423 -6.69 17.62 -5.17
C ALA A 423 -6.94 16.47 -6.16
N LEU A 424 -6.60 16.65 -7.44
CA LEU A 424 -6.77 15.63 -8.48
C LEU A 424 -5.96 14.37 -8.16
N GLY A 425 -4.69 14.55 -7.80
CA GLY A 425 -3.79 13.46 -7.46
C GLY A 425 -4.25 12.67 -6.25
N MET A 426 -4.70 13.37 -5.20
CA MET A 426 -5.24 12.76 -3.98
C MET A 426 -6.52 11.97 -4.29
N VAL A 427 -7.50 12.55 -4.99
CA VAL A 427 -8.73 11.83 -5.39
C VAL A 427 -8.41 10.57 -6.20
N TRP A 428 -7.49 10.68 -7.16
CA TRP A 428 -7.09 9.56 -8.01
C TRP A 428 -6.32 8.47 -7.24
N THR A 429 -5.49 8.88 -6.29
CA THR A 429 -4.80 7.96 -5.38
C THR A 429 -5.80 7.17 -4.55
N PHE A 430 -6.80 7.87 -4.02
CA PHE A 430 -7.86 7.24 -3.24
C PHE A 430 -8.74 6.29 -4.07
N ALA A 431 -8.90 6.56 -5.37
CA ALA A 431 -9.60 5.70 -6.31
C ALA A 431 -8.94 4.33 -6.51
N SER A 432 -7.61 4.23 -6.37
CA SER A 432 -6.83 2.98 -6.48
C SER A 432 -7.10 1.96 -5.35
N ALA A 433 -8.06 2.27 -4.47
CA ALA A 433 -8.29 1.52 -3.27
C ALA A 433 -9.62 0.82 -3.17
N GLY A 434 -10.56 1.14 -4.07
CA GLY A 434 -11.72 0.29 -4.24
C GLY A 434 -11.22 -1.07 -4.73
N LYS A 435 -11.19 -2.03 -3.80
CA LYS A 435 -10.63 -3.35 -4.05
C LYS A 435 -11.74 -4.36 -3.76
N ILE A 436 -12.16 -5.06 -4.80
CA ILE A 436 -13.21 -6.07 -4.75
C ILE A 436 -12.66 -7.47 -5.06
N PHE A 437 -11.43 -7.55 -5.59
CA PHE A 437 -10.74 -8.79 -5.90
C PHE A 437 -9.36 -8.86 -5.24
N ALA A 438 -8.95 -10.08 -4.84
CA ALA A 438 -7.68 -10.30 -4.14
C ALA A 438 -6.44 -9.89 -4.94
N TYR A 439 -6.50 -10.04 -6.27
CA TYR A 439 -5.36 -9.79 -7.14
C TYR A 439 -4.97 -8.31 -7.19
N GLN A 440 -5.89 -7.38 -6.88
CA GLN A 440 -5.67 -5.93 -7.02
C GLN A 440 -4.68 -5.34 -6.01
N SER A 441 -4.24 -6.11 -5.01
CA SER A 441 -3.30 -5.67 -3.99
C SER A 441 -2.56 -6.86 -3.37
N SER A 442 -1.25 -6.72 -3.24
CA SER A 442 -0.42 -7.70 -2.54
C SER A 442 -0.82 -7.85 -1.06
N VAL A 443 -1.30 -6.77 -0.43
CA VAL A 443 -1.83 -6.78 0.95
C VAL A 443 -3.07 -7.69 1.05
N LEU A 444 -4.00 -7.55 0.10
CA LEU A 444 -5.19 -8.40 0.02
C LEU A 444 -4.84 -9.86 -0.25
N LEU A 445 -3.87 -10.10 -1.13
CA LEU A 445 -3.42 -11.45 -1.45
C LEU A 445 -2.80 -12.15 -0.24
N VAL A 446 -2.00 -11.44 0.56
CA VAL A 446 -1.44 -11.96 1.81
C VAL A 446 -2.55 -12.33 2.80
N GLY A 447 -3.52 -11.43 3.01
CA GLY A 447 -4.69 -11.74 3.85
C GLY A 447 -5.49 -12.95 3.35
N TYR A 448 -5.73 -13.01 2.03
CA TYR A 448 -6.43 -14.10 1.37
C TYR A 448 -5.70 -15.45 1.49
N SER A 449 -4.36 -15.43 1.49
CA SER A 449 -3.53 -16.64 1.58
C SER A 449 -3.70 -17.43 2.88
N TYR A 450 -4.19 -16.80 3.95
CA TYR A 450 -4.52 -17.48 5.21
C TYR A 450 -5.77 -18.37 5.12
N GLY A 451 -6.60 -18.24 4.07
CA GLY A 451 -7.69 -19.18 3.78
C GLY A 451 -8.94 -19.04 4.66
N TYR A 452 -9.07 -17.98 5.46
CA TYR A 452 -10.22 -17.78 6.35
C TYR A 452 -11.45 -17.15 5.67
N PHE A 453 -11.30 -16.54 4.49
CA PHE A 453 -12.40 -15.95 3.72
C PHE A 453 -12.27 -16.30 2.23
N GLN A 454 -13.39 -16.24 1.51
CA GLN A 454 -13.49 -16.57 0.10
C GLN A 454 -13.54 -15.31 -0.78
N GLY A 455 -13.35 -15.46 -2.10
CA GLY A 455 -13.43 -14.33 -3.03
C GLY A 455 -14.79 -13.60 -3.01
N LYS A 456 -15.89 -14.33 -2.74
CA LYS A 456 -17.22 -13.73 -2.57
C LYS A 456 -17.29 -12.78 -1.36
N ASP A 457 -16.51 -13.08 -0.32
CA ASP A 457 -16.50 -12.32 0.92
C ASP A 457 -15.73 -11.01 0.73
N LEU A 458 -14.62 -11.08 -0.02
CA LEU A 458 -13.91 -9.92 -0.54
C LEU A 458 -14.82 -9.04 -1.39
N PHE A 459 -15.51 -9.63 -2.37
CA PHE A 459 -16.37 -8.88 -3.28
C PHE A 459 -17.48 -8.15 -2.51
N ARG A 460 -18.14 -8.82 -1.55
CA ARG A 460 -19.22 -8.21 -0.75
C ARG A 460 -18.72 -7.05 0.10
N LEU A 461 -17.69 -7.27 0.92
CA LEU A 461 -17.18 -6.23 1.81
C LEU A 461 -16.53 -5.09 1.02
N GLY A 462 -15.73 -5.43 0.01
CA GLY A 462 -15.04 -4.48 -0.85
C GLY A 462 -15.99 -3.61 -1.65
N LEU A 463 -17.08 -4.16 -2.17
CA LEU A 463 -18.08 -3.38 -2.91
C LEU A 463 -18.75 -2.34 -2.01
N TRP A 464 -19.16 -2.74 -0.81
CA TRP A 464 -19.74 -1.81 0.17
C TRP A 464 -18.76 -0.73 0.58
N LEU A 465 -17.51 -1.11 0.91
CA LEU A 465 -16.47 -0.14 1.28
C LEU A 465 -16.14 0.80 0.12
N THR A 466 -16.04 0.31 -1.11
CA THR A 466 -15.82 1.16 -2.31
C THR A 466 -16.95 2.19 -2.46
N ALA A 467 -18.21 1.77 -2.34
CA ALA A 467 -19.35 2.68 -2.45
C ALA A 467 -19.37 3.73 -1.32
N VAL A 468 -19.09 3.30 -0.09
CA VAL A 468 -19.00 4.18 1.08
C VAL A 468 -17.87 5.19 0.91
N GLU A 469 -16.69 4.72 0.56
CA GLU A 469 -15.50 5.56 0.35
C GLU A 469 -15.70 6.56 -0.77
N SER A 470 -16.35 6.15 -1.87
CA SER A 470 -16.77 7.06 -2.95
C SER A 470 -17.66 8.19 -2.42
N LEU A 471 -18.68 7.84 -1.62
CA LEU A 471 -19.60 8.81 -1.04
C LEU A 471 -18.90 9.74 -0.04
N LEU A 472 -18.01 9.20 0.81
CA LEU A 472 -17.24 10.00 1.75
C LEU A 472 -16.36 11.01 1.00
N LEU A 473 -15.65 10.56 -0.03
CA LEU A 473 -14.81 11.46 -0.82
C LEU A 473 -15.63 12.52 -1.55
N LEU A 474 -16.79 12.14 -2.10
CA LEU A 474 -17.73 13.06 -2.73
C LEU A 474 -18.22 14.17 -1.79
N LEU A 475 -18.23 13.93 -0.47
CA LEU A 475 -18.56 14.95 0.53
C LEU A 475 -17.33 15.71 1.01
N LEU A 476 -16.22 15.02 1.28
CA LEU A 476 -15.03 15.63 1.88
C LEU A 476 -14.30 16.56 0.91
N VAL A 477 -14.18 16.20 -0.36
CA VAL A 477 -13.47 17.02 -1.36
C VAL A 477 -14.15 18.38 -1.56
N PRO A 478 -15.47 18.49 -1.74
CA PRO A 478 -16.10 19.81 -1.89
C PRO A 478 -16.33 20.57 -0.58
N LEU A 479 -16.51 19.89 0.56
CA LEU A 479 -16.94 20.55 1.81
C LEU A 479 -15.81 20.77 2.82
N TYR A 480 -14.83 19.86 2.87
CA TYR A 480 -13.81 19.85 3.91
C TYR A 480 -12.43 20.26 3.40
N TRP A 481 -12.01 19.75 2.23
CA TRP A 481 -10.70 20.06 1.64
C TRP A 481 -10.46 21.56 1.39
N PRO A 482 -11.45 22.36 0.95
CA PRO A 482 -11.26 23.80 0.79
C PRO A 482 -10.95 24.52 2.11
N LEU A 483 -11.40 23.98 3.25
CA LEU A 483 -11.07 24.52 4.58
C LEU A 483 -9.60 24.28 4.96
N LEU A 484 -8.97 23.29 4.33
CA LEU A 484 -7.54 23.00 4.41
C LEU A 484 -6.75 23.67 3.26
N GLY A 485 -7.42 24.52 2.46
CA GLY A 485 -6.87 25.21 1.29
C GLY A 485 -6.56 24.31 0.09
N ILE A 486 -7.09 23.08 0.06
CA ILE A 486 -6.95 22.12 -1.04
C ILE A 486 -8.09 22.35 -2.03
#